data_AF-A0A9D7KQ63-F1
#
_entry.id   AF-A0A9D7KQ63-F1
#
_cell.length_a   1.000
_cell.length_b   1.000
_cell.length_c   1.000
_cell.angle_alpha   90.00
_cell.angle_beta   90.00
_cell.angle_gamma   90.00
#
_symmetry.space_group_name_H-M   'P 1'
#
loop_
_entity.id
_entity.type
_entity.pdbx_description
1 polymer ?
#
loop_
_entity_poly.entity_id
_entity_poly.type
_entity_poly.pdbx_seq_one_letter_code
_entity_poly.pdbx_strand_id
1 'polypeptide(L)'
;MKNYDRMDNLPPGLPKKLLDLLDRAGRVLYFGEVLHYFRDTLYPKLQELMLSQYPFMQGHTHPIFKEYCTDIHNCVAYDMYCFAMHTEEDMRLKINLREKYTYFEEIKKFYGSPEKAKLITLGDRDIYRSYNDAEFEKMMQEENIEIERIHNFRQERMKQFYDIVQPVLFETCPWLMNMDPDSWIIYARYIRDAYHIWENESFRVEEILRFGLPYEYINKGYRHYMEELALKYSEEDAAGLEYPLR
;
A
#
# COMPACT_ATOMS: atom_id res chain seq x y z
N MET A 1 18.41 -18.73 -3.39
CA MET A 1 19.77 -18.27 -3.05
C MET A 1 20.93 -19.01 -3.79
N LYS A 2 20.70 -19.70 -4.93
CA LYS A 2 21.74 -20.51 -5.62
C LYS A 2 22.23 -19.99 -6.99
N ASN A 3 21.68 -18.88 -7.50
CA ASN A 3 21.94 -18.44 -8.88
C ASN A 3 23.03 -17.35 -9.01
N TYR A 4 23.41 -16.66 -7.94
CA TYR A 4 24.56 -15.75 -7.96
C TYR A 4 25.92 -16.49 -7.99
N ASP A 5 25.98 -17.73 -7.48
CA ASP A 5 27.18 -18.59 -7.52
C ASP A 5 27.62 -18.99 -8.94
N ARG A 6 26.83 -18.66 -9.98
CA ARG A 6 27.17 -18.96 -11.38
C ARG A 6 28.09 -17.93 -12.04
N MET A 7 28.23 -16.72 -11.48
CA MET A 7 29.14 -15.70 -12.04
C MET A 7 30.60 -15.93 -11.66
N ASP A 8 30.87 -16.68 -10.59
CA ASP A 8 32.23 -17.02 -10.14
C ASP A 8 32.94 -18.05 -11.04
N ASN A 9 32.21 -18.68 -11.98
CA ASN A 9 32.72 -19.65 -12.94
C ASN A 9 32.94 -19.07 -14.35
N LEU A 10 32.94 -17.74 -14.50
CA LEU A 10 33.18 -17.11 -15.79
C LEU A 10 34.67 -17.26 -16.21
N PRO A 11 34.96 -17.58 -17.48
CA PRO A 11 36.33 -17.67 -17.96
C PRO A 11 37.10 -16.36 -17.69
N PRO A 12 38.35 -16.43 -17.20
CA PRO A 12 39.16 -15.24 -17.05
C PRO A 12 39.41 -14.58 -18.42
N GLY A 13 39.37 -13.25 -18.49
CA GLY A 13 39.68 -12.48 -19.70
C GLY A 13 38.48 -12.07 -20.56
N LEU A 14 37.24 -12.24 -20.07
CA LEU A 14 36.06 -11.72 -20.78
C LEU A 14 36.11 -10.18 -20.90
N PRO A 15 35.68 -9.61 -22.05
CA PRO A 15 35.56 -8.16 -22.19
C PRO A 15 34.60 -7.58 -21.14
N LYS A 16 34.95 -6.43 -20.54
CA LYS A 16 34.12 -5.74 -19.53
C LYS A 16 32.66 -5.58 -19.96
N LYS A 17 32.42 -5.21 -21.23
CA LYS A 17 31.07 -5.04 -21.78
C LYS A 17 30.24 -6.34 -21.75
N LEU A 18 30.88 -7.49 -21.90
CA LEU A 18 30.21 -8.80 -21.83
C LEU A 18 29.94 -9.20 -20.37
N LEU A 19 30.87 -8.92 -19.46
CA LEU A 19 30.65 -9.09 -18.01
C LEU A 19 29.48 -8.23 -17.53
N ASP A 20 29.41 -6.97 -17.93
CA ASP A 20 28.30 -6.07 -17.60
C ASP A 20 26.96 -6.58 -18.17
N LEU A 21 26.97 -7.19 -19.36
CA LEU A 21 25.76 -7.76 -19.98
C LEU A 21 25.30 -9.04 -19.25
N LEU A 22 26.23 -9.91 -18.87
CA LEU A 22 25.95 -11.14 -18.13
C LEU A 22 25.45 -10.84 -16.71
N ASP A 23 26.03 -9.83 -16.05
CA ASP A 23 25.55 -9.32 -14.77
C ASP A 23 24.09 -8.83 -14.87
N ARG A 24 23.79 -8.00 -15.88
CA ARG A 24 22.42 -7.53 -16.15
C ARG A 24 21.45 -8.68 -16.44
N ALA A 25 21.84 -9.63 -17.30
CA ALA A 25 20.99 -10.77 -17.65
C ALA A 25 20.75 -11.69 -16.44
N GLY A 26 21.76 -11.93 -15.62
CA GLY A 26 21.65 -12.66 -14.36
C GLY A 26 20.71 -11.97 -13.38
N ARG A 27 20.77 -10.64 -13.27
CA ARG A 27 19.83 -9.85 -12.45
C ARG A 27 18.40 -9.95 -12.94
N VAL A 28 18.15 -9.92 -14.25
CA VAL A 28 16.79 -10.06 -14.80
C VAL A 28 16.21 -11.44 -14.53
N LEU A 29 17.02 -12.50 -14.65
CA LEU A 29 16.57 -13.87 -14.35
C LEU A 29 16.34 -14.06 -12.85
N TYR A 30 17.24 -13.54 -12.02
CA TYR A 30 17.08 -13.53 -10.57
C TYR A 30 15.85 -12.74 -10.13
N PHE A 31 15.60 -11.60 -10.77
CA PHE A 31 14.42 -10.77 -10.54
C PHE A 31 13.15 -11.58 -10.78
N GLY A 32 13.06 -12.31 -11.89
CA GLY A 32 11.90 -13.16 -12.19
C GLY A 32 11.67 -14.25 -11.13
N GLU A 33 12.70 -15.00 -10.77
CA GLU A 33 12.59 -16.08 -9.77
C GLU A 33 12.21 -15.58 -8.38
N VAL A 34 12.83 -14.50 -7.92
CA VAL A 34 12.55 -13.94 -6.60
C VAL A 34 11.19 -13.27 -6.57
N LEU A 35 10.79 -12.55 -7.63
CA LEU A 35 9.46 -11.98 -7.74
C LEU A 35 8.38 -13.07 -7.73
N HIS A 36 8.59 -14.18 -8.43
CA HIS A 36 7.67 -15.33 -8.37
C HIS A 36 7.56 -15.89 -6.96
N TYR A 37 8.68 -16.13 -6.27
CA TYR A 37 8.66 -16.60 -4.88
C TYR A 37 7.95 -15.62 -3.94
N PHE A 38 8.28 -14.33 -4.08
CA PHE A 38 7.71 -13.25 -3.28
C PHE A 38 6.19 -13.18 -3.45
N ARG A 39 5.73 -13.19 -4.71
CA ARG A 39 4.30 -13.21 -5.06
C ARG A 39 3.60 -14.46 -4.53
N ASP A 40 4.15 -15.65 -4.79
CA ASP A 40 3.51 -16.91 -4.43
C ASP A 40 3.42 -17.08 -2.89
N THR A 41 4.35 -16.45 -2.15
CA THR A 41 4.34 -16.41 -0.68
C THR A 41 3.37 -15.36 -0.12
N LEU A 42 3.31 -14.18 -0.74
CA LEU A 42 2.44 -13.08 -0.27
C LEU A 42 0.98 -13.27 -0.64
N TYR A 43 0.70 -13.73 -1.85
CA TYR A 43 -0.65 -13.82 -2.40
C TYR A 43 -1.66 -14.48 -1.43
N PRO A 44 -1.43 -15.70 -0.89
CA PRO A 44 -2.42 -16.33 -0.01
C PRO A 44 -2.64 -15.53 1.28
N LYS A 45 -1.60 -14.91 1.83
CA LYS A 45 -1.67 -14.12 3.07
C LYS A 45 -2.41 -12.80 2.85
N LEU A 46 -2.10 -12.10 1.77
CA LEU A 46 -2.79 -10.85 1.41
C LEU A 46 -4.24 -11.11 1.02
N GLN A 47 -4.54 -12.23 0.36
CA GLN A 47 -5.91 -12.65 0.07
C GLN A 47 -6.71 -12.91 1.35
N GLU A 48 -6.12 -13.60 2.33
CA GLU A 48 -6.74 -13.82 3.64
C GLU A 48 -7.01 -12.49 4.36
N LEU A 49 -6.01 -11.59 4.38
CA LEU A 49 -6.15 -10.26 4.96
C LEU A 49 -7.26 -9.45 4.27
N MET A 50 -7.29 -9.45 2.94
CA MET A 50 -8.30 -8.75 2.14
C MET A 50 -9.71 -9.25 2.51
N LEU A 51 -9.91 -10.57 2.55
CA LEU A 51 -11.22 -11.13 2.92
C LEU A 51 -11.59 -10.84 4.38
N SER A 52 -10.62 -10.75 5.28
CA SER A 52 -10.86 -10.37 6.68
C SER A 52 -11.22 -8.90 6.84
N GLN A 53 -10.55 -8.01 6.10
CA GLN A 53 -10.71 -6.57 6.22
C GLN A 53 -11.85 -5.99 5.37
N TYR A 54 -12.25 -6.72 4.32
CA TYR A 54 -13.32 -6.36 3.39
C TYR A 54 -14.40 -7.47 3.29
N PRO A 55 -15.22 -7.68 4.35
CA PRO A 55 -16.22 -8.75 4.43
C PRO A 55 -17.17 -8.93 3.24
N PHE A 56 -17.56 -7.88 2.51
CA PHE A 56 -18.46 -8.09 1.35
C PHE A 56 -17.80 -8.88 0.22
N MET A 57 -16.46 -9.01 0.23
CA MET A 57 -15.73 -9.87 -0.70
C MET A 57 -15.84 -11.36 -0.38
N GLN A 58 -16.21 -11.73 0.85
CA GLN A 58 -16.27 -13.13 1.26
C GLN A 58 -17.30 -13.90 0.44
N GLY A 59 -16.95 -15.11 0.01
CA GLY A 59 -17.82 -16.00 -0.77
C GLY A 59 -18.03 -15.62 -2.24
N HIS A 60 -17.48 -14.50 -2.72
CA HIS A 60 -17.58 -14.11 -4.12
C HIS A 60 -16.65 -14.94 -5.00
N THR A 61 -17.21 -15.49 -6.09
CA THR A 61 -16.47 -16.41 -6.97
C THR A 61 -16.38 -15.97 -8.42
N HIS A 62 -16.91 -14.78 -8.75
CA HIS A 62 -16.94 -14.27 -10.12
C HIS A 62 -15.52 -14.17 -10.71
N PRO A 63 -15.27 -14.63 -11.95
CA PRO A 63 -13.92 -14.66 -12.54
C PRO A 63 -13.23 -13.29 -12.59
N ILE A 64 -13.95 -12.24 -13.03
CA ILE A 64 -13.42 -10.86 -13.10
C ILE A 64 -12.95 -10.39 -11.72
N PHE A 65 -13.71 -10.72 -10.66
CA PHE A 65 -13.35 -10.36 -9.29
C PHE A 65 -12.08 -11.09 -8.84
N LYS A 66 -11.99 -12.40 -9.08
CA LYS A 66 -10.79 -13.19 -8.73
C LYS A 66 -9.54 -12.72 -9.46
N GLU A 67 -9.68 -12.44 -10.75
CA GLU A 67 -8.60 -11.91 -11.58
C GLU A 67 -8.12 -10.55 -11.03
N TYR A 68 -9.04 -9.64 -10.75
CA TYR A 68 -8.68 -8.33 -10.23
C TYR A 68 -8.03 -8.38 -8.84
N CYS A 69 -8.56 -9.17 -7.89
CA CYS A 69 -7.92 -9.37 -6.60
C CYS A 69 -6.50 -9.95 -6.76
N THR A 70 -6.30 -10.81 -7.76
CA THR A 70 -4.98 -11.33 -8.10
C THR A 70 -4.06 -10.25 -8.64
N ASP A 71 -4.57 -9.37 -9.49
CA ASP A 71 -3.81 -8.25 -10.02
C ASP A 71 -3.41 -7.26 -8.93
N ILE A 72 -4.30 -6.95 -7.97
CA ILE A 72 -3.95 -6.10 -6.80
C ILE A 72 -2.74 -6.67 -6.06
N HIS A 73 -2.77 -7.96 -5.71
CA HIS A 73 -1.67 -8.60 -5.00
C HIS A 73 -0.40 -8.67 -5.83
N ASN A 74 -0.52 -8.89 -7.14
CA ASN A 74 0.62 -8.92 -8.06
C ASN A 74 1.27 -7.54 -8.19
N CYS A 75 0.47 -6.47 -8.27
CA CYS A 75 0.96 -5.09 -8.30
C CYS A 75 1.72 -4.76 -7.02
N VAL A 76 1.15 -5.07 -5.85
CA VAL A 76 1.85 -4.88 -4.55
C VAL A 76 3.17 -5.65 -4.53
N ALA A 77 3.16 -6.92 -4.96
CA ALA A 77 4.35 -7.75 -4.97
C ALA A 77 5.44 -7.18 -5.90
N TYR A 78 5.05 -6.77 -7.10
CA TYR A 78 5.92 -6.17 -8.10
C TYR A 78 6.51 -4.85 -7.60
N ASP A 79 5.68 -3.92 -7.14
CA ASP A 79 6.10 -2.60 -6.69
C ASP A 79 7.08 -2.70 -5.52
N MET A 80 6.75 -3.48 -4.49
CA MET A 80 7.62 -3.66 -3.33
C MET A 80 8.99 -4.25 -3.71
N TYR A 81 9.01 -5.23 -4.61
CA TYR A 81 10.26 -5.82 -5.05
C TYR A 81 11.08 -4.87 -5.94
N CYS A 82 10.43 -4.17 -6.88
CA CYS A 82 11.06 -3.13 -7.69
C CYS A 82 11.65 -2.01 -6.83
N PHE A 83 10.95 -1.59 -5.77
CA PHE A 83 11.47 -0.60 -4.83
C PHE A 83 12.70 -1.11 -4.08
N ALA A 84 12.70 -2.36 -3.62
CA ALA A 84 13.89 -2.95 -3.04
C ALA A 84 15.06 -2.92 -4.03
N MET A 85 14.87 -3.37 -5.27
CA MET A 85 15.95 -3.35 -6.27
C MET A 85 16.46 -1.93 -6.58
N HIS A 86 15.59 -0.93 -6.61
CA HIS A 86 16.01 0.47 -6.78
C HIS A 86 16.82 0.99 -5.59
N THR A 87 16.42 0.64 -4.36
CA THR A 87 17.18 1.02 -3.16
C THR A 87 18.54 0.33 -3.12
N GLU A 88 18.64 -0.94 -3.50
CA GLU A 88 19.93 -1.65 -3.61
C GLU A 88 20.87 -0.93 -4.59
N GLU A 89 20.35 -0.55 -5.75
CA GLU A 89 21.11 0.16 -6.77
C GLU A 89 21.55 1.56 -6.30
N ASP A 90 20.67 2.32 -5.64
CA ASP A 90 21.00 3.62 -5.06
C ASP A 90 22.14 3.50 -4.03
N MET A 91 22.08 2.50 -3.15
CA MET A 91 23.14 2.21 -2.19
C MET A 91 24.46 1.84 -2.87
N ARG A 92 24.40 0.96 -3.87
CA ARG A 92 25.58 0.50 -4.62
C ARG A 92 26.26 1.64 -5.37
N LEU A 93 25.47 2.54 -5.95
CA LEU A 93 25.94 3.73 -6.65
C LEU A 93 26.28 4.90 -5.71
N LYS A 94 26.02 4.76 -4.41
CA LYS A 94 26.19 5.82 -3.40
C LYS A 94 25.46 7.10 -3.77
N ILE A 95 24.23 6.96 -4.27
CA ILE A 95 23.39 8.09 -4.66
C ILE A 95 23.07 8.93 -3.42
N ASN A 96 23.19 10.25 -3.53
CA ASN A 96 22.70 11.16 -2.52
C ASN A 96 21.17 11.21 -2.56
N LEU A 97 20.50 10.50 -1.65
CA LEU A 97 19.04 10.42 -1.60
C LEU A 97 18.39 11.79 -1.37
N ARG A 98 19.05 12.70 -0.65
CA ARG A 98 18.53 14.05 -0.38
C ARG A 98 18.48 14.91 -1.65
N GLU A 99 19.38 14.67 -2.60
CA GLU A 99 19.37 15.34 -3.90
C GLU A 99 18.41 14.65 -4.88
N LYS A 100 18.35 13.31 -4.85
CA LYS A 100 17.44 12.52 -5.70
C LYS A 100 15.96 12.79 -5.40
N TYR A 101 15.61 12.89 -4.12
CA TYR A 101 14.24 13.14 -3.68
C TYR A 101 14.10 14.60 -3.21
N THR A 102 13.59 15.47 -4.08
CA THR A 102 13.47 16.92 -3.79
C THR A 102 12.61 17.26 -2.57
N TYR A 103 11.72 16.36 -2.18
CA TYR A 103 10.83 16.45 -1.01
C TYR A 103 11.32 15.58 0.17
N PHE A 104 12.60 15.19 0.19
CA PHE A 104 13.15 14.30 1.21
C PHE A 104 12.92 14.79 2.64
N GLU A 105 13.12 16.09 2.91
CA GLU A 105 12.90 16.64 4.25
C GLU A 105 11.43 16.60 4.68
N GLU A 106 10.49 16.74 3.73
CA GLU A 106 9.06 16.58 4.00
C GLU A 106 8.72 15.12 4.34
N ILE A 107 9.28 14.17 3.60
CA ILE A 107 9.17 12.73 3.88
C ILE A 107 9.74 12.46 5.27
N LYS A 108 10.98 12.88 5.54
CA LYS A 108 11.64 12.68 6.83
C LYS A 108 10.82 13.24 7.98
N LYS A 109 10.25 14.44 7.82
CA LYS A 109 9.37 15.03 8.84
C LYS A 109 8.10 14.20 9.04
N PHE A 110 7.49 13.76 7.94
CA PHE A 110 6.28 12.94 7.96
C PHE A 110 6.52 11.60 8.68
N TYR A 111 7.56 10.85 8.31
CA TYR A 111 7.86 9.53 8.89
C TYR A 111 8.62 9.59 10.21
N GLY A 112 9.22 10.73 10.55
CA GLY A 112 9.86 10.96 11.84
C GLY A 112 8.88 11.19 12.99
N SER A 113 7.57 11.29 12.69
CA SER A 113 6.51 11.48 13.68
C SER A 113 5.42 10.43 13.48
N PRO A 114 4.98 9.71 14.53
CA PRO A 114 3.78 8.89 14.43
C PRO A 114 2.61 9.75 13.95
N GLU A 115 1.85 9.24 12.98
CA GLU A 115 0.63 9.89 12.55
C GLU A 115 -0.33 9.98 13.74
N LYS A 116 -0.99 11.13 13.89
CA LYS A 116 -1.96 11.36 14.96
C LYS A 116 -3.31 11.66 14.35
N ALA A 117 -4.36 11.18 15.01
CA ALA A 117 -5.73 11.60 14.75
C ALA A 117 -5.84 13.14 14.73
N LYS A 118 -6.45 13.68 13.66
CA LYS A 118 -6.71 15.11 13.55
C LYS A 118 -8.01 15.45 14.27
N LEU A 119 -7.89 15.69 15.57
CA LEU A 119 -9.03 16.01 16.44
C LEU A 119 -9.61 17.40 16.13
N ILE A 120 -10.91 17.54 16.33
CA ILE A 120 -11.62 18.81 16.39
C ILE A 120 -11.21 19.49 17.70
N THR A 121 -10.86 20.76 17.62
CA THR A 121 -10.42 21.58 18.74
C THR A 121 -11.28 22.83 18.88
N LEU A 122 -11.12 23.55 20.00
CA LEU A 122 -11.74 24.86 20.17
C LEU A 122 -11.34 25.86 19.07
N GLY A 123 -10.18 25.68 18.44
CA GLY A 123 -9.74 26.50 17.30
C GLY A 123 -10.59 26.32 16.05
N ASP A 124 -11.33 25.22 15.95
CA ASP A 124 -12.20 24.92 14.80
C ASP A 124 -13.61 25.53 14.95
N ARG A 125 -13.89 26.25 16.05
CA ARG A 125 -15.19 26.85 16.36
C ARG A 125 -15.80 27.65 15.22
N ASP A 126 -14.95 28.34 14.46
CA ASP A 126 -15.36 29.17 13.31
C ASP A 126 -15.93 28.37 12.14
N ILE A 127 -15.63 27.07 12.05
CA ILE A 127 -16.19 26.16 11.04
C ILE A 127 -17.59 25.69 11.46
N TYR A 128 -17.83 25.60 12.77
CA TYR A 128 -19.03 25.01 13.38
C TYR A 128 -19.96 26.07 14.01
N ARG A 129 -20.15 27.21 13.33
CA ARG A 129 -20.89 28.38 13.86
C ARG A 129 -22.37 28.13 14.15
N SER A 130 -22.97 27.09 13.55
CA SER A 130 -24.37 26.72 13.74
C SER A 130 -24.67 26.20 15.15
N TYR A 131 -23.66 25.66 15.84
CA TYR A 131 -23.80 25.17 17.21
C TYR A 131 -23.59 26.31 18.21
N ASN A 132 -24.34 26.30 19.31
CA ASN A 132 -23.96 27.08 20.49
C ASN A 132 -22.75 26.43 21.20
N ASP A 133 -22.17 27.11 22.20
CA ASP A 133 -20.92 26.63 22.80
C ASP A 133 -21.06 25.28 23.51
N ALA A 134 -22.18 25.03 24.20
CA ALA A 134 -22.43 23.75 24.85
C ALA A 134 -22.68 22.62 23.84
N GLU A 135 -23.39 22.92 22.75
CA GLU A 135 -23.61 21.96 21.66
C GLU A 135 -22.32 21.64 20.91
N PHE A 136 -21.46 22.65 20.70
CA PHE A 136 -20.17 22.48 20.03
C PHE A 136 -19.23 21.64 20.87
N GLU A 137 -19.15 21.89 22.18
CA GLU A 137 -18.29 21.13 23.08
C GLU A 137 -18.74 19.66 23.18
N LYS A 138 -20.05 19.40 23.20
CA LYS A 138 -20.61 18.05 23.14
C LYS A 138 -20.28 17.36 21.81
N MET A 139 -20.55 18.01 20.68
CA MET A 139 -20.23 17.46 19.35
C MET A 139 -18.74 17.17 19.22
N MET A 140 -17.87 18.08 19.64
CA MET A 140 -16.42 17.90 19.62
C MET A 140 -16.00 16.65 20.40
N GLN A 141 -16.58 16.40 21.58
CA GLN A 141 -16.27 15.21 22.37
C GLN A 141 -16.73 13.92 21.68
N GLU A 142 -17.97 13.91 21.16
CA GLU A 142 -18.55 12.75 20.47
C GLU A 142 -17.79 12.43 19.17
N GLU A 143 -17.53 13.44 18.33
CA GLU A 143 -16.79 13.30 17.08
C GLU A 143 -15.32 12.92 17.31
N ASN A 144 -14.65 13.48 18.32
CA ASN A 144 -13.25 13.12 18.59
C ASN A 144 -13.09 11.65 19.00
N ILE A 145 -14.06 11.09 19.74
CA ILE A 145 -14.06 9.65 20.06
C ILE A 145 -14.15 8.84 18.75
N GLU A 146 -15.02 9.24 17.84
CA GLU A 146 -15.18 8.57 16.55
C GLU A 146 -13.94 8.70 15.66
N ILE A 147 -13.35 9.90 15.60
CA ILE A 147 -12.12 10.18 14.85
C ILE A 147 -10.97 9.30 15.38
N GLU A 148 -10.80 9.19 16.70
CA GLU A 148 -9.79 8.32 17.30
C GLU A 148 -10.05 6.84 16.99
N ARG A 149 -11.32 6.41 17.05
CA ARG A 149 -11.72 5.04 16.71
C ARG A 149 -11.35 4.71 15.26
N ILE A 150 -11.74 5.55 14.30
CA ILE A 150 -11.43 5.39 12.88
C ILE A 150 -9.92 5.41 12.64
N HIS A 151 -9.20 6.34 13.29
CA HIS A 151 -7.75 6.42 13.17
C HIS A 151 -7.08 5.12 13.64
N ASN A 152 -7.43 4.63 14.83
CA ASN A 152 -6.87 3.38 15.37
C ASN A 152 -7.22 2.17 14.51
N PHE A 153 -8.45 2.11 13.98
CA PHE A 153 -8.87 1.06 13.06
C PHE A 153 -8.02 1.04 11.79
N ARG A 154 -7.75 2.21 11.18
CA ARG A 154 -6.87 2.33 10.00
C ARG A 154 -5.43 1.94 10.31
N GLN A 155 -4.88 2.40 11.44
CA GLN A 155 -3.51 2.06 11.85
C GLN A 155 -3.33 0.55 12.07
N GLU A 156 -4.30 -0.12 12.70
CA GLU A 156 -4.25 -1.57 12.91
C GLU A 156 -4.29 -2.34 11.58
N ARG A 157 -5.15 -1.94 10.63
CA ARG A 157 -5.23 -2.57 9.31
C ARG A 157 -3.93 -2.43 8.51
N MET A 158 -3.34 -1.24 8.54
CA MET A 158 -2.05 -0.97 7.93
C MET A 158 -0.92 -1.80 8.58
N LYS A 159 -0.93 -1.89 9.91
CA LYS A 159 0.01 -2.74 10.65
C LYS A 159 -0.08 -4.20 10.24
N GLN A 160 -1.29 -4.76 10.14
CA GLN A 160 -1.50 -6.15 9.70
C GLN A 160 -0.96 -6.41 8.29
N PHE A 161 -1.11 -5.44 7.38
CA PHE A 161 -0.52 -5.52 6.05
C PHE A 161 1.02 -5.52 6.12
N TYR A 162 1.64 -4.64 6.92
CA TYR A 162 3.09 -4.63 7.12
C TYR A 162 3.62 -5.93 7.74
N ASP A 163 2.91 -6.48 8.72
CA ASP A 163 3.26 -7.75 9.38
C ASP A 163 3.26 -8.94 8.40
N ILE A 164 2.54 -8.83 7.28
CA ILE A 164 2.57 -9.82 6.19
C ILE A 164 3.69 -9.55 5.20
N VAL A 165 3.84 -8.30 4.74
CA VAL A 165 4.73 -7.95 3.62
C VAL A 165 6.19 -7.90 4.04
N GLN A 166 6.50 -7.25 5.18
CA GLN A 166 7.87 -7.00 5.60
C GLN A 166 8.69 -8.28 5.82
N PRO A 167 8.18 -9.32 6.51
CA PRO A 167 8.97 -10.52 6.75
C PRO A 167 9.38 -11.22 5.46
N VAL A 168 8.44 -11.34 4.49
CA VAL A 168 8.73 -11.97 3.20
C VAL A 168 9.74 -11.13 2.43
N LEU A 169 9.62 -9.80 2.49
CA LEU A 169 10.53 -8.91 1.79
C LEU A 169 11.95 -9.00 2.35
N PHE A 170 12.11 -8.98 3.67
CA PHE A 170 13.42 -9.14 4.32
C PHE A 170 14.02 -10.54 4.12
N GLU A 171 13.19 -11.57 3.98
CA GLU A 171 13.66 -12.90 3.60
C GLU A 171 14.23 -12.91 2.18
N THR A 172 13.55 -12.26 1.23
CA THR A 172 13.98 -12.22 -0.19
C THR A 172 15.09 -11.20 -0.47
N CYS A 173 15.16 -10.14 0.34
CA CYS A 173 16.07 -9.00 0.19
C CYS A 173 16.75 -8.71 1.54
N PRO A 174 17.59 -9.63 2.06
CA PRO A 174 18.18 -9.51 3.41
C PRO A 174 19.12 -8.31 3.57
N TRP A 175 19.65 -7.79 2.45
CA TRP A 175 20.50 -6.59 2.45
C TRP A 175 19.75 -5.34 2.93
N LEU A 176 18.40 -5.33 2.92
CA LEU A 176 17.57 -4.25 3.47
C LEU A 176 17.91 -3.96 4.95
N MET A 177 18.32 -4.99 5.70
CA MET A 177 18.69 -4.83 7.12
C MET A 177 19.95 -3.99 7.33
N ASN A 178 20.74 -3.76 6.28
CA ASN A 178 21.98 -2.97 6.32
C ASN A 178 21.82 -1.58 5.68
N MET A 179 20.59 -1.14 5.42
CA MET A 179 20.30 0.19 4.89
C MET A 179 20.76 1.29 5.86
N ASP A 180 21.26 2.39 5.29
CA ASP A 180 21.53 3.61 6.06
C ASP A 180 20.21 4.32 6.45
N PRO A 181 20.25 5.26 7.41
CA PRO A 181 19.05 5.94 7.89
C PRO A 181 18.22 6.66 6.81
N ASP A 182 18.86 7.26 5.79
CA ASP A 182 18.12 7.95 4.73
C ASP A 182 17.41 6.94 3.81
N SER A 183 18.04 5.78 3.55
CA SER A 183 17.40 4.66 2.83
C SER A 183 16.20 4.09 3.59
N TRP A 184 16.25 3.99 4.93
CA TRP A 184 15.12 3.56 5.75
C TRP A 184 13.91 4.50 5.67
N ILE A 185 14.14 5.81 5.58
CA ILE A 185 13.07 6.81 5.40
C ILE A 185 12.35 6.60 4.05
N ILE A 186 13.11 6.33 2.99
CA ILE A 186 12.57 6.06 1.66
C ILE A 186 11.81 4.71 1.64
N TYR A 187 12.35 3.69 2.29
CA TYR A 187 11.67 2.40 2.46
C TYR A 187 10.32 2.54 3.18
N ALA A 188 10.28 3.28 4.30
CA ALA A 188 9.06 3.52 5.06
C ALA A 188 7.97 4.18 4.20
N ARG A 189 8.38 5.02 3.25
CA ARG A 189 7.46 5.57 2.27
C ARG A 189 6.92 4.53 1.31
N TYR A 190 7.79 3.73 0.70
CA TYR A 190 7.36 2.78 -0.31
C TYR A 190 6.39 1.74 0.25
N ILE A 191 6.64 1.24 1.46
CA ILE A 191 5.71 0.28 2.05
C ILE A 191 4.34 0.90 2.37
N ARG A 192 4.32 2.19 2.79
CA ARG A 192 3.07 2.92 3.00
C ARG A 192 2.31 3.15 1.69
N ASP A 193 3.01 3.58 0.66
CA ASP A 193 2.40 3.83 -0.64
C ASP A 193 1.83 2.51 -1.24
N ALA A 194 2.52 1.37 -1.03
CA ALA A 194 2.01 0.05 -1.39
C ALA A 194 0.75 -0.34 -0.59
N TYR A 195 0.71 -0.06 0.71
CA TYR A 195 -0.50 -0.26 1.51
C TYR A 195 -1.68 0.57 0.99
N HIS A 196 -1.48 1.85 0.69
CA HIS A 196 -2.56 2.71 0.20
C HIS A 196 -3.09 2.28 -1.17
N ILE A 197 -2.22 1.80 -2.06
CA ILE A 197 -2.66 1.20 -3.34
C ILE A 197 -3.54 -0.03 -3.05
N TRP A 198 -3.04 -0.94 -2.22
CA TRP A 198 -3.78 -2.14 -1.84
C TRP A 198 -5.13 -1.81 -1.18
N GLU A 199 -5.14 -0.86 -0.25
CA GLU A 199 -6.31 -0.40 0.50
C GLU A 199 -7.36 0.21 -0.43
N ASN A 200 -6.96 1.12 -1.32
CA ASN A 200 -7.87 1.81 -2.24
C ASN A 200 -8.49 0.84 -3.24
N GLU A 201 -7.68 -0.06 -3.82
CA GLU A 201 -8.18 -1.04 -4.79
C GLU A 201 -9.09 -2.06 -4.12
N SER A 202 -8.74 -2.51 -2.91
CA SER A 202 -9.61 -3.40 -2.14
C SER A 202 -10.92 -2.70 -1.75
N PHE A 203 -10.86 -1.46 -1.27
CA PHE A 203 -12.05 -0.69 -0.90
C PHE A 203 -13.00 -0.52 -2.10
N ARG A 204 -12.45 -0.15 -3.26
CA ARG A 204 -13.22 -0.02 -4.50
C ARG A 204 -13.97 -1.30 -4.86
N VAL A 205 -13.30 -2.45 -4.75
CA VAL A 205 -13.94 -3.74 -5.03
C VAL A 205 -15.02 -4.05 -4.01
N GLU A 206 -14.78 -3.78 -2.72
CA GLU A 206 -15.78 -3.98 -1.66
C GLU A 206 -17.04 -3.14 -1.93
N GLU A 207 -16.89 -1.89 -2.35
CA GLU A 207 -18.01 -1.01 -2.68
C GLU A 207 -18.80 -1.51 -3.88
N ILE A 208 -18.14 -1.96 -4.96
CA ILE A 208 -18.82 -2.56 -6.12
C ILE A 208 -19.73 -3.72 -5.68
N LEU A 209 -19.23 -4.57 -4.79
CA LEU A 209 -19.99 -5.71 -4.26
C LEU A 209 -21.11 -5.25 -3.32
N ARG A 210 -20.81 -4.32 -2.40
CA ARG A 210 -21.76 -3.78 -1.42
C ARG A 210 -22.97 -3.16 -2.11
N PHE A 211 -22.76 -2.35 -3.16
CA PHE A 211 -23.84 -1.66 -3.88
C PHE A 211 -24.44 -2.48 -5.03
N GLY A 212 -23.98 -3.72 -5.25
CA GLY A 212 -24.46 -4.56 -6.34
C GLY A 212 -24.20 -3.97 -7.73
N LEU A 213 -23.10 -3.23 -7.89
CA LEU A 213 -22.73 -2.65 -9.18
C LEU A 213 -22.24 -3.75 -10.15
N PRO A 214 -22.35 -3.54 -11.47
CA PRO A 214 -21.83 -4.51 -12.44
C PRO A 214 -20.32 -4.74 -12.27
N TYR A 215 -19.86 -5.99 -12.34
CA TYR A 215 -18.45 -6.35 -12.14
C TYR A 215 -17.51 -5.62 -13.11
N GLU A 216 -17.98 -5.24 -14.29
CA GLU A 216 -17.20 -4.50 -15.29
C GLU A 216 -16.78 -3.10 -14.79
N TYR A 217 -17.41 -2.59 -13.73
CA TYR A 217 -17.06 -1.31 -13.13
C TYR A 217 -15.68 -1.32 -12.46
N ILE A 218 -15.17 -2.51 -12.15
CA ILE A 218 -13.78 -2.72 -11.71
C ILE A 218 -12.80 -2.16 -12.76
N ASN A 219 -13.12 -2.31 -14.06
CA ASN A 219 -12.25 -1.90 -15.16
C ASN A 219 -12.51 -0.47 -15.65
N LYS A 220 -13.49 0.24 -15.07
CA LYS A 220 -13.77 1.63 -15.47
C LYS A 220 -12.76 2.59 -14.84
N GLY A 221 -12.60 3.78 -15.42
CA GLY A 221 -11.75 4.81 -14.82
C GLY A 221 -12.32 5.32 -13.49
N TYR A 222 -11.45 5.72 -12.57
CA TYR A 222 -11.82 6.17 -11.21
C TYR A 222 -12.95 7.22 -11.20
N ARG A 223 -12.91 8.19 -12.13
CA ARG A 223 -13.94 9.23 -12.22
C ARG A 223 -15.34 8.66 -12.48
N HIS A 224 -15.47 7.73 -13.41
CA HIS A 224 -16.77 7.14 -13.75
C HIS A 224 -17.28 6.24 -12.63
N TYR A 225 -16.36 5.56 -11.94
CA TYR A 225 -16.68 4.82 -10.72
C TYR A 225 -17.25 5.75 -9.63
N MET A 226 -16.60 6.89 -9.36
CA MET A 226 -17.05 7.86 -8.35
C MET A 226 -18.40 8.51 -8.68
N GLU A 227 -18.67 8.80 -9.95
CA GLU A 227 -19.95 9.35 -10.40
C GLU A 227 -21.12 8.38 -10.09
N GLU A 228 -20.92 7.09 -10.34
CA GLU A 228 -21.93 6.05 -10.13
C GLU A 228 -22.10 5.70 -8.64
N LEU A 229 -21.00 5.71 -7.89
CA LEU A 229 -21.00 5.52 -6.45
C LEU A 229 -21.75 6.65 -5.73
N ALA A 230 -21.57 7.90 -6.16
CA ALA A 230 -22.29 9.05 -5.62
C ALA A 230 -23.81 8.94 -5.83
N LEU A 231 -24.25 8.40 -6.98
CA LEU A 231 -25.66 8.13 -7.23
C LEU A 231 -26.21 7.08 -6.26
N LYS A 232 -25.47 6.00 -6.01
CA LYS A 232 -25.86 4.95 -5.04
C LYS A 232 -25.91 5.44 -3.60
N TYR A 233 -24.95 6.25 -3.20
CA TYR A 233 -24.98 6.86 -1.87
C TYR A 233 -26.17 7.79 -1.69
N SER A 234 -26.52 8.59 -2.71
CA SER A 234 -27.73 9.41 -2.67
C SER A 234 -29.02 8.58 -2.60
N GLU A 235 -29.05 7.37 -3.19
CA GLU A 235 -30.18 6.44 -3.10
C GLU A 235 -30.31 5.81 -1.70
N GLU A 236 -29.19 5.41 -1.08
CA GLU A 236 -29.18 4.84 0.28
C GLU A 236 -29.51 5.88 1.36
N ASP A 237 -28.97 7.10 1.25
CA ASP A 237 -29.30 8.22 2.15
C ASP A 237 -30.79 8.55 2.10
N ALA A 238 -31.39 8.55 0.90
CA ALA A 238 -32.82 8.73 0.73
C ALA A 238 -33.66 7.58 1.30
N ALA A 239 -33.07 6.37 1.40
CA ALA A 239 -33.70 5.19 1.97
C ALA A 239 -33.53 5.08 3.51
N GLY A 240 -32.73 5.95 4.13
CA GLY A 240 -32.48 5.95 5.58
C GLY A 240 -31.69 4.74 6.06
N LEU A 241 -30.88 4.13 5.19
CA LEU A 241 -29.99 3.03 5.56
C LEU A 241 -28.77 3.61 6.29
N GLU A 242 -28.58 3.24 7.56
CA GLU A 242 -27.40 3.66 8.32
C GLU A 242 -26.14 3.09 7.68
N TYR A 243 -25.16 3.97 7.44
CA TYR A 243 -23.82 3.52 7.09
C TYR A 243 -23.25 2.72 8.25
N PRO A 244 -22.78 1.48 8.04
CA PRO A 244 -21.76 0.95 8.90
C PRO A 244 -20.50 1.77 8.61
N LEU A 245 -20.32 2.87 9.34
CA LEU A 245 -19.02 3.54 9.43
C LEU A 245 -18.04 2.48 9.95
N ARG A 246 -17.12 2.08 9.08
CA ARG A 246 -16.00 1.18 9.38
C ARG A 246 -14.73 2.00 9.45
#